data_AF-A0A354U4X4-F1
#
_entry.id   AF-A0A354U4X4-F1
#
_cell.length_a   1.000
_cell.length_b   1.000
_cell.length_c   1.000
_cell.angle_alpha   90.00
_cell.angle_beta   90.00
_cell.angle_gamma   90.00
#
_symmetry.space_group_name_H-M   'P 1'
#
loop_
_entity.id
_entity.type
_entity.pdbx_description
1 polymer ?
#
loop_
_entity_poly.entity_id
_entity_poly.type
_entity_poly.pdbx_seq_one_letter_code
_entity_poly.pdbx_strand_id
1 'polypeptide(L)'
;EHWGESIPGVFRAAMQNTDTVIQPRSSNSWGPLSLDHVYEFMGGVNLAIRNVTGKEPDAYFNDLRTPGRAKIQDAEEAAMVEARSTVLNPKYIREMMKEGPGAAGTFAEVFRNSYGWKVMKPEMLKDHLFDEFKAVYIDDKLKLNMREYFEKKNPAALQEMTAVLMETARKGLWKTDAATLKQIAQVHAELVRKFGPGCSGFVCNNAKLREFIAQNLADQPLKQEYSRQIDRVRTPSSSSAQAKDKKENVEGMTLKKQEIIRPDEEKTPVSKRTMFFLVLALVAIALIAFRFGRKRDEEEK
;
A
#
# COMPACT_ATOMS: atom_id res chain seq x y z
N GLU A 1 21.16 -11.24 -25.54
CA GLU A 1 21.71 -10.03 -26.19
C GLU A 1 20.80 -8.81 -26.05
N HIS A 2 19.47 -8.94 -25.94
CA HIS A 2 18.54 -7.79 -25.77
C HIS A 2 18.07 -7.52 -24.32
N TRP A 3 18.97 -7.49 -23.34
CA TRP A 3 18.58 -7.25 -21.94
C TRP A 3 18.20 -5.79 -21.71
N GLY A 4 16.96 -5.53 -21.26
CA GLY A 4 16.47 -4.19 -20.93
C GLY A 4 16.10 -3.33 -22.15
N GLU A 5 16.22 -3.86 -23.37
CA GLU A 5 15.80 -3.18 -24.58
C GLU A 5 14.28 -3.24 -24.73
N SER A 6 13.65 -2.08 -24.96
CA SER A 6 12.22 -2.01 -25.30
C SER A 6 12.04 -2.33 -26.78
N ILE A 7 11.52 -3.52 -27.08
CA ILE A 7 11.19 -3.94 -28.44
C ILE A 7 9.69 -3.73 -28.66
N PRO A 8 9.27 -2.73 -29.47
CA PRO A 8 7.85 -2.45 -29.69
C PRO A 8 7.09 -3.68 -30.21
N GLY A 9 5.89 -3.90 -29.68
CA GLY A 9 5.00 -4.96 -30.16
C GLY A 9 5.24 -6.35 -29.58
N VAL A 10 6.43 -6.68 -29.05
CA VAL A 10 6.72 -8.02 -28.50
C VAL A 10 5.83 -8.34 -27.30
N PHE A 11 5.67 -7.41 -26.36
CA PHE A 11 4.81 -7.63 -25.20
C PHE A 11 3.32 -7.74 -25.58
N ARG A 12 2.88 -6.99 -26.59
CA ARG A 12 1.53 -7.13 -27.17
C ARG A 12 1.34 -8.50 -27.81
N ALA A 13 2.32 -8.99 -28.56
CA ALA A 13 2.26 -10.29 -29.20
C ALA A 13 2.18 -11.42 -28.16
N ALA A 14 2.92 -11.30 -27.05
CA ALA A 14 2.87 -12.27 -25.94
C ALA A 14 1.48 -12.39 -25.29
N MET A 15 0.66 -11.33 -25.34
CA MET A 15 -0.70 -11.31 -24.75
C MET A 15 -1.81 -11.87 -25.65
N GLN A 16 -1.56 -12.04 -26.96
CA GLN A 16 -2.64 -12.34 -27.93
C GLN A 16 -3.41 -13.63 -27.63
N ASN A 17 -2.74 -14.63 -27.05
CA ASN A 17 -3.32 -15.94 -26.75
C ASN A 17 -3.33 -16.23 -25.24
N THR A 18 -3.43 -15.20 -24.40
CA THR A 18 -3.50 -15.37 -22.94
C THR A 18 -4.95 -15.48 -22.48
N ASP A 19 -5.34 -16.68 -22.06
CA ASP A 19 -6.67 -16.94 -21.50
C ASP A 19 -6.74 -16.78 -19.98
N THR A 20 -5.59 -16.84 -19.30
CA THR A 20 -5.54 -16.85 -17.83
C THR A 20 -4.33 -16.10 -17.28
N VAL A 21 -4.56 -15.36 -16.20
CA VAL A 21 -3.51 -14.71 -15.39
C VAL A 21 -3.45 -15.41 -14.03
N ILE A 22 -2.25 -15.82 -13.62
CA ILE A 22 -2.02 -16.48 -12.31
C ILE A 22 -1.01 -15.65 -11.52
N GLN A 23 -1.37 -15.30 -10.28
CA GLN A 23 -0.44 -14.68 -9.33
C GLN A 23 -0.23 -15.59 -8.11
N PRO A 24 1.02 -15.87 -7.70
CA PRO A 24 1.27 -16.60 -6.46
C PRO A 24 0.95 -15.71 -5.24
N ARG A 25 0.33 -16.32 -4.22
CA ARG A 25 0.05 -15.68 -2.93
C ARG A 25 0.55 -16.57 -1.80
N SER A 26 1.41 -16.03 -0.94
CA SER A 26 1.99 -16.76 0.20
C SER A 26 1.73 -16.10 1.56
N SER A 27 1.14 -14.90 1.58
CA SER A 27 0.89 -14.14 2.81
C SER A 27 -0.53 -14.30 3.35
N ASN A 28 -0.65 -14.44 4.67
CA ASN A 28 -1.93 -14.35 5.40
C ASN A 28 -2.24 -12.93 5.89
N SER A 29 -1.27 -12.02 5.89
CA SER A 29 -1.44 -10.65 6.39
C SER A 29 -1.91 -9.66 5.34
N TRP A 30 -1.81 -10.02 4.06
CA TRP A 30 -2.28 -9.20 2.95
C TRP A 30 -2.86 -10.06 1.83
N GLY A 31 -3.62 -9.42 0.93
CA GLY A 31 -4.26 -10.10 -0.19
C GLY A 31 -4.72 -9.17 -1.31
N PRO A 32 -5.61 -9.69 -2.17
CA PRO A 32 -6.22 -8.92 -3.26
C PRO A 32 -6.70 -7.52 -2.86
N LEU A 33 -7.31 -7.35 -1.70
CA LEU A 33 -7.95 -6.07 -1.35
C LEU A 33 -7.06 -5.17 -0.48
N SER A 34 -6.20 -5.73 0.37
CA SER A 34 -5.38 -4.95 1.29
C SER A 34 -4.10 -4.38 0.69
N LEU A 35 -3.56 -4.98 -0.39
CA LEU A 35 -2.31 -4.54 -1.01
C LEU A 35 -2.54 -4.12 -2.46
N ASP A 36 -2.19 -2.87 -2.75
CA ASP A 36 -2.37 -2.24 -4.06
C ASP A 36 -1.60 -2.94 -5.18
N HIS A 37 -0.38 -3.37 -4.92
CA HIS A 37 0.44 -4.10 -5.91
C HIS A 37 -0.25 -5.35 -6.47
N VAL A 38 -1.25 -5.93 -5.79
CA VAL A 38 -1.98 -7.05 -6.38
C VAL A 38 -2.83 -6.58 -7.58
N TYR A 39 -3.62 -5.52 -7.44
CA TYR A 39 -4.42 -5.01 -8.57
C TYR A 39 -3.55 -4.26 -9.59
N GLU A 40 -2.48 -3.60 -9.17
CA GLU A 40 -1.59 -2.89 -10.10
C GLU A 40 -0.95 -3.84 -11.10
N PHE A 41 -0.44 -4.98 -10.63
CA PHE A 41 0.24 -5.95 -11.48
C PHE A 41 -0.74 -6.93 -12.12
N MET A 42 -1.48 -7.71 -11.32
CA MET A 42 -2.39 -8.72 -11.88
C MET A 42 -3.59 -8.08 -12.57
N GLY A 43 -4.20 -7.06 -11.96
CA GLY A 43 -5.25 -6.27 -12.61
C GLY A 43 -4.72 -5.54 -13.85
N GLY A 44 -3.57 -4.89 -13.77
CA GLY A 44 -2.96 -4.21 -14.93
C GLY A 44 -2.72 -5.13 -16.12
N VAL A 45 -2.23 -6.36 -15.88
CA VAL A 45 -2.07 -7.37 -16.93
C VAL A 45 -3.42 -7.84 -17.48
N ASN A 46 -4.43 -8.04 -16.63
CA ASN A 46 -5.81 -8.35 -17.07
C ASN A 46 -6.36 -7.26 -18.01
N LEU A 47 -6.22 -5.99 -17.63
CA LEU A 47 -6.66 -4.85 -18.44
C LEU A 47 -5.90 -4.80 -19.78
N ALA A 48 -4.59 -5.03 -19.75
CA ALA A 48 -3.76 -5.02 -20.94
C ALA A 48 -4.16 -6.14 -21.92
N ILE A 49 -4.33 -7.37 -21.43
CA ILE A 49 -4.81 -8.50 -22.24
C ILE A 49 -6.17 -8.18 -22.85
N ARG A 50 -7.13 -7.71 -22.05
CA ARG A 50 -8.46 -7.33 -22.54
C ARG A 50 -8.40 -6.26 -23.63
N ASN A 51 -7.51 -5.28 -23.50
CA ASN A 51 -7.32 -4.25 -24.51
C ASN A 51 -6.66 -4.79 -25.80
N VAL A 52 -5.89 -5.87 -25.72
CA VAL A 52 -5.24 -6.52 -26.87
C VAL A 52 -6.18 -7.50 -27.57
N THR A 53 -6.92 -8.30 -26.82
CA THR A 53 -7.69 -9.44 -27.34
C THR A 53 -9.20 -9.17 -27.43
N GLY A 54 -9.69 -8.13 -26.77
CA GLY A 54 -11.12 -7.85 -26.61
C GLY A 54 -11.82 -8.78 -25.61
N LYS A 55 -11.11 -9.72 -24.99
CA LYS A 55 -11.65 -10.70 -24.03
C LYS A 55 -10.97 -10.54 -22.69
N GLU A 56 -11.74 -10.55 -21.62
CA GLU A 56 -11.18 -10.52 -20.28
C GLU A 56 -10.69 -11.92 -19.89
N PRO A 57 -9.41 -12.09 -19.51
CA PRO A 57 -8.90 -13.40 -19.13
C PRO A 57 -9.39 -13.82 -17.74
N ASP A 58 -9.38 -15.12 -17.49
CA ASP A 58 -9.59 -15.67 -16.15
C ASP A 58 -8.43 -15.30 -15.24
N ALA A 59 -8.69 -15.24 -13.94
CA ALA A 59 -7.72 -14.75 -12.98
C ALA A 59 -7.73 -15.62 -11.72
N TYR A 60 -6.57 -16.20 -11.38
CA TYR A 60 -6.43 -17.10 -10.24
C TYR A 60 -5.25 -16.74 -9.35
N PHE A 61 -5.37 -17.08 -8.08
CA PHE A 61 -4.26 -17.13 -7.15
C PHE A 61 -3.75 -18.56 -6.99
N ASN A 62 -2.44 -18.74 -7.10
CA ASN A 62 -1.80 -19.93 -6.54
C ASN A 62 -1.58 -19.68 -5.04
N ASP A 63 -2.49 -20.20 -4.20
CA ASP A 63 -2.50 -20.02 -2.76
C ASP A 63 -1.52 -21.00 -2.10
N LEU A 64 -0.39 -20.44 -1.66
CA LEU A 64 0.73 -21.12 -1.02
C LEU A 64 0.83 -20.77 0.48
N ARG A 65 -0.20 -20.14 1.06
CA ARG A 65 -0.18 -19.69 2.47
C ARG A 65 -0.08 -20.83 3.47
N THR A 66 -0.42 -22.05 3.05
CA THR A 66 -0.33 -23.24 3.87
C THR A 66 0.69 -24.22 3.28
N PRO A 67 1.84 -24.44 3.93
CA PRO A 67 2.83 -25.40 3.48
C PRO A 67 2.24 -26.80 3.28
N GLY A 68 2.57 -27.44 2.16
CA GLY A 68 2.06 -28.78 1.81
C GLY A 68 0.59 -28.84 1.38
N ARG A 69 -0.12 -27.70 1.33
CA ARG A 69 -1.53 -27.61 0.92
C ARG A 69 -1.75 -26.47 -0.07
N ALA A 70 -0.97 -26.46 -1.16
CA ALA A 70 -1.14 -25.53 -2.25
C ALA A 70 -2.50 -25.74 -2.94
N LYS A 71 -3.19 -24.65 -3.26
CA LYS A 71 -4.46 -24.70 -4.00
C LYS A 71 -4.55 -23.55 -5.00
N ILE A 72 -5.27 -23.77 -6.09
CA ILE A 72 -5.70 -22.69 -6.98
C ILE A 72 -7.00 -22.11 -6.44
N GLN A 73 -7.07 -20.79 -6.35
CA GLN A 73 -8.25 -20.07 -5.89
C GLN A 73 -8.65 -19.04 -6.94
N ASP A 74 -9.93 -18.96 -7.26
CA ASP A 74 -10.48 -17.90 -8.13
C ASP A 74 -10.23 -16.52 -7.51
N ALA A 75 -9.97 -15.50 -8.34
CA ALA A 75 -9.67 -14.16 -7.85
C ALA A 75 -10.85 -13.50 -7.11
N GLU A 76 -12.09 -13.67 -7.58
CA GLU A 76 -13.29 -13.20 -6.88
C GLU A 76 -13.41 -13.90 -5.53
N GLU A 77 -13.25 -15.24 -5.53
CA GLU A 77 -13.30 -16.03 -4.29
C GLU A 77 -12.24 -15.55 -3.28
N ALA A 78 -11.00 -15.36 -3.71
CA ALA A 78 -9.90 -14.91 -2.87
C ALA A 78 -10.16 -13.51 -2.27
N ALA A 79 -10.71 -12.59 -3.07
CA ALA A 79 -11.06 -11.25 -2.62
C ALA A 79 -12.23 -11.27 -1.62
N MET A 80 -13.26 -12.07 -1.86
CA MET A 80 -14.40 -12.20 -0.94
C MET A 80 -14.03 -12.91 0.36
N VAL A 81 -13.16 -13.93 0.32
CA VAL A 81 -12.61 -14.56 1.53
C VAL A 81 -11.84 -13.53 2.35
N GLU A 82 -11.01 -12.71 1.71
CA GLU A 82 -10.33 -11.61 2.40
C GLU A 82 -11.34 -10.64 3.02
N ALA A 83 -12.25 -10.06 2.23
CA ALA A 83 -13.24 -9.10 2.70
C ALA A 83 -14.01 -9.62 3.93
N ARG A 84 -14.54 -10.85 3.86
CA ARG A 84 -15.30 -11.48 4.94
C ARG A 84 -14.47 -11.85 6.16
N SER A 85 -13.18 -12.06 6.00
CA SER A 85 -12.28 -12.33 7.13
C SER A 85 -11.74 -11.06 7.78
N THR A 86 -11.71 -9.94 7.04
CA THR A 86 -11.13 -8.65 7.46
C THR A 86 -12.17 -7.52 7.51
N VAL A 87 -12.30 -6.72 6.46
CA VAL A 87 -13.04 -5.44 6.43
C VAL A 87 -14.56 -5.58 6.53
N LEU A 88 -15.11 -6.79 6.48
CA LEU A 88 -16.52 -7.08 6.77
C LEU A 88 -16.69 -7.87 8.08
N ASN A 89 -15.60 -8.23 8.75
CA ASN A 89 -15.61 -9.01 9.98
C ASN A 89 -15.65 -8.08 11.21
N PRO A 90 -16.72 -8.10 12.02
CA PRO A 90 -16.82 -7.25 13.20
C PRO A 90 -15.69 -7.47 14.21
N LYS A 91 -15.11 -8.67 14.29
CA LYS A 91 -13.96 -8.94 15.17
C LYS A 91 -12.72 -8.20 14.68
N TYR A 92 -12.39 -8.33 13.40
CA TYR A 92 -11.24 -7.64 12.80
C TYR A 92 -11.40 -6.13 12.90
N ILE A 93 -12.57 -5.60 12.53
CA ILE A 93 -12.84 -4.16 12.56
C ILE A 93 -12.66 -3.62 13.99
N ARG A 94 -13.22 -4.29 15.01
CA ARG A 94 -13.05 -3.86 16.41
C ARG A 94 -11.60 -3.84 16.87
N GLU A 95 -10.80 -4.84 16.49
CA GLU A 95 -9.38 -4.85 16.85
C GLU A 95 -8.62 -3.73 16.13
N MET A 96 -8.84 -3.55 14.83
CA MET A 96 -8.27 -2.42 14.06
C MET A 96 -8.73 -1.05 14.57
N MET A 97 -9.93 -0.94 15.14
CA MET A 97 -10.40 0.32 15.74
C MET A 97 -9.67 0.70 17.04
N LYS A 98 -9.05 -0.28 17.73
CA LYS A 98 -8.18 0.00 18.88
C LYS A 98 -6.87 0.62 18.42
N GLU A 99 -6.45 0.31 17.21
CA GLU A 99 -5.29 0.91 16.58
C GLU A 99 -5.55 2.39 16.21
N GLY A 100 -4.45 3.14 16.09
CA GLY A 100 -4.47 4.59 15.87
C GLY A 100 -4.96 5.04 14.48
N PRO A 101 -4.70 6.31 14.09
CA PRO A 101 -5.14 6.87 12.81
C PRO A 101 -4.67 6.11 11.56
N GLY A 102 -3.56 5.37 11.66
CA GLY A 102 -3.05 4.53 10.57
C GLY A 102 -4.00 3.40 10.18
N ALA A 103 -4.62 2.75 11.17
CA ALA A 103 -5.59 1.67 10.90
C ALA A 103 -6.86 2.17 10.22
N ALA A 104 -7.30 3.39 10.55
CA ALA A 104 -8.38 4.05 9.81
C ALA A 104 -7.97 4.29 8.33
N GLY A 105 -6.70 4.63 8.08
CA GLY A 105 -6.14 4.72 6.74
C GLY A 105 -6.20 3.40 5.98
N THR A 106 -5.88 2.28 6.63
CA THR A 106 -5.93 0.94 6.01
C THR A 106 -7.32 0.58 5.50
N PHE A 107 -8.41 0.99 6.17
CA PHE A 107 -9.75 0.80 5.63
C PHE A 107 -9.99 1.60 4.34
N ALA A 108 -9.52 2.84 4.28
CA ALA A 108 -9.61 3.66 3.08
C ALA A 108 -8.78 3.10 1.92
N GLU A 109 -7.62 2.50 2.21
CA GLU A 109 -6.80 1.78 1.23
C GLU A 109 -7.55 0.61 0.60
N VAL A 110 -8.23 -0.21 1.41
CA VAL A 110 -9.04 -1.33 0.91
C VAL A 110 -10.15 -0.85 -0.04
N PHE A 111 -10.81 0.27 0.28
CA PHE A 111 -11.83 0.85 -0.60
C PHE A 111 -11.20 1.29 -1.93
N ARG A 112 -10.06 1.99 -1.88
CA ARG A 112 -9.34 2.46 -3.07
C ARG A 112 -8.85 1.29 -3.94
N ASN A 113 -8.31 0.24 -3.32
CA ASN A 113 -7.83 -0.95 -4.02
C ASN A 113 -8.99 -1.72 -4.66
N SER A 114 -10.14 -1.80 -4.00
CA SER A 114 -11.36 -2.41 -4.56
C SER A 114 -11.86 -1.63 -5.78
N TYR A 115 -11.80 -0.30 -5.75
CA TYR A 115 -12.04 0.53 -6.94
C TYR A 115 -11.01 0.24 -8.05
N GLY A 116 -9.72 0.12 -7.70
CA GLY A 116 -8.64 -0.27 -8.63
C GLY A 116 -8.96 -1.57 -9.36
N TRP A 117 -9.36 -2.61 -8.62
CA TRP A 117 -9.82 -3.87 -9.21
C TRP A 117 -11.01 -3.69 -10.15
N LYS A 118 -12.03 -2.91 -9.78
CA LYS A 118 -13.17 -2.65 -10.68
C LYS A 118 -12.79 -1.95 -11.97
N VAL A 119 -11.77 -1.10 -11.95
CA VAL A 119 -11.27 -0.46 -13.18
C VAL A 119 -10.53 -1.48 -14.05
N MET A 120 -9.65 -2.27 -13.44
CA MET A 120 -8.73 -3.17 -14.14
C MET A 120 -9.39 -4.47 -14.61
N LYS A 121 -10.28 -5.04 -13.79
CA LYS A 121 -11.04 -6.29 -14.01
C LYS A 121 -12.47 -6.15 -13.44
N PRO A 122 -13.39 -5.46 -14.14
CA PRO A 122 -14.74 -5.13 -13.68
C PRO A 122 -15.60 -6.32 -13.23
N GLU A 123 -15.41 -7.50 -13.84
CA GLU A 123 -16.18 -8.70 -13.51
C GLU A 123 -15.67 -9.41 -12.24
N MET A 124 -14.45 -9.08 -11.76
CA MET A 124 -13.87 -9.72 -10.56
C MET A 124 -14.60 -9.37 -9.28
N LEU A 125 -15.10 -8.14 -9.15
CA LEU A 125 -15.77 -7.68 -7.93
C LEU A 125 -17.22 -7.30 -8.26
N LYS A 126 -18.17 -7.98 -7.63
CA LYS A 126 -19.61 -7.71 -7.81
C LYS A 126 -20.04 -6.49 -7.00
N ASP A 127 -21.13 -5.86 -7.44
CA ASP A 127 -21.74 -4.68 -6.79
C ASP A 127 -22.01 -4.92 -5.30
N HIS A 128 -22.34 -6.15 -4.94
CA HIS A 128 -22.57 -6.58 -3.56
C HIS A 128 -21.44 -6.21 -2.59
N LEU A 129 -20.16 -6.25 -3.00
CA LEU A 129 -19.06 -5.87 -2.11
C LEU A 129 -19.14 -4.39 -1.71
N PHE A 130 -19.49 -3.52 -2.65
CA PHE A 130 -19.65 -2.09 -2.39
C PHE A 130 -20.90 -1.78 -1.57
N ASP A 131 -21.98 -2.56 -1.77
CA ASP A 131 -23.16 -2.52 -0.90
C ASP A 131 -22.79 -2.91 0.54
N GLU A 132 -21.98 -3.96 0.74
CA GLU A 132 -21.49 -4.36 2.06
C GLU A 132 -20.58 -3.29 2.69
N PHE A 133 -19.69 -2.68 1.90
CA PHE A 133 -18.88 -1.54 2.35
C PHE A 133 -19.74 -0.37 2.82
N LYS A 134 -20.74 0.03 2.04
CA LYS A 134 -21.67 1.09 2.42
C LYS A 134 -22.43 0.71 3.70
N ALA A 135 -22.98 -0.50 3.77
CA ALA A 135 -23.73 -0.96 4.92
C ALA A 135 -22.89 -1.01 6.20
N VAL A 136 -21.65 -1.50 6.13
CA VAL A 136 -20.78 -1.62 7.31
C VAL A 136 -20.24 -0.26 7.75
N TYR A 137 -19.69 0.52 6.83
CA TYR A 137 -18.89 1.70 7.17
C TYR A 137 -19.67 3.03 7.17
N ILE A 138 -20.76 3.11 6.40
CA ILE A 138 -21.59 4.33 6.29
C ILE A 138 -22.89 4.18 7.08
N ASP A 139 -23.58 3.04 6.95
CA ASP A 139 -24.82 2.79 7.71
C ASP A 139 -24.58 2.23 9.11
N ASP A 140 -23.32 1.93 9.45
CA ASP A 140 -22.93 1.30 10.71
C ASP A 140 -23.76 0.05 11.04
N LYS A 141 -23.98 -0.83 10.03
CA LYS A 141 -24.76 -2.08 10.17
C LYS A 141 -24.27 -2.96 11.33
N LEU A 142 -22.98 -2.90 11.65
CA LEU A 142 -22.36 -3.67 12.74
C LEU A 142 -22.44 -3.00 14.11
N LYS A 143 -22.98 -1.76 14.19
CA LYS A 143 -23.16 -0.97 15.40
C LYS A 143 -21.85 -0.77 16.17
N LEU A 144 -20.82 -0.35 15.45
CA LEU A 144 -19.47 -0.12 15.97
C LEU A 144 -19.17 1.38 16.18
N ASN A 145 -20.14 2.26 15.95
CA ASN A 145 -19.98 3.71 15.96
C ASN A 145 -18.95 4.17 14.91
N MET A 146 -19.03 3.61 13.70
CA MET A 146 -18.04 3.84 12.64
C MET A 146 -17.82 5.32 12.35
N ARG A 147 -18.90 6.10 12.26
CA ARG A 147 -18.82 7.55 12.01
C ARG A 147 -18.02 8.26 13.10
N GLU A 148 -18.35 8.04 14.37
CA GLU A 148 -17.62 8.65 15.50
C GLU A 148 -16.14 8.22 15.51
N TYR A 149 -15.87 6.94 15.27
CA TYR A 149 -14.52 6.41 15.19
C TYR A 149 -13.67 7.17 14.17
N PHE A 150 -14.14 7.28 12.92
CA PHE A 150 -13.38 7.99 11.88
C PHE A 150 -13.29 9.48 12.17
N GLU A 151 -14.38 10.13 12.57
CA GLU A 151 -14.36 11.56 12.90
C GLU A 151 -13.32 11.90 13.98
N LYS A 152 -13.13 11.01 14.96
CA LYS A 152 -12.14 11.19 16.04
C LYS A 152 -10.72 10.78 15.62
N LYS A 153 -10.58 9.70 14.87
CA LYS A 153 -9.26 9.10 14.58
C LYS A 153 -8.65 9.63 13.29
N ASN A 154 -9.42 9.65 12.21
CA ASN A 154 -8.95 10.06 10.89
C ASN A 154 -10.15 10.43 9.99
N PRO A 155 -10.65 11.67 10.05
CA PRO A 155 -11.80 12.07 9.23
C PRO A 155 -11.49 12.05 7.74
N ALA A 156 -10.23 12.25 7.34
CA ALA A 156 -9.81 12.18 5.94
C ALA A 156 -9.97 10.76 5.35
N ALA A 157 -9.81 9.70 6.16
CA ALA A 157 -10.06 8.33 5.71
C ALA A 157 -11.52 8.11 5.34
N LEU A 158 -12.48 8.61 6.14
CA LEU A 158 -13.90 8.49 5.80
C LEU A 158 -14.30 9.37 4.62
N GLN A 159 -13.66 10.54 4.45
CA GLN A 159 -13.81 11.35 3.24
C GLN A 159 -13.34 10.59 1.99
N GLU A 160 -12.19 9.89 2.06
CA GLU A 160 -11.68 9.05 0.98
C GLU A 160 -12.66 7.91 0.67
N MET A 161 -13.10 7.16 1.68
CA MET A 161 -14.02 6.03 1.50
C MET A 161 -15.33 6.45 0.83
N THR A 162 -15.93 7.55 1.29
CA THR A 162 -17.16 8.09 0.68
C THR A 162 -16.92 8.60 -0.75
N ALA A 163 -15.79 9.27 -1.02
CA ALA A 163 -15.44 9.72 -2.35
C ALA A 163 -15.18 8.57 -3.33
N VAL A 164 -14.53 7.49 -2.87
CA VAL A 164 -14.28 6.27 -3.66
C VAL A 164 -15.59 5.57 -4.01
N LEU A 165 -16.52 5.43 -3.06
CA LEU A 165 -17.85 4.87 -3.35
C LEU A 165 -18.58 5.71 -4.42
N MET A 166 -18.57 7.04 -4.27
CA MET A 166 -19.18 7.95 -5.25
C MET A 166 -18.51 7.87 -6.63
N GLU A 167 -17.18 7.74 -6.69
CA GLU A 167 -16.47 7.59 -7.96
C GLU A 167 -16.75 6.26 -8.65
N THR A 168 -16.82 5.18 -7.86
CA THR A 168 -17.19 3.85 -8.34
C THR A 168 -18.57 3.89 -9.00
N ALA A 169 -19.54 4.55 -8.34
CA ALA A 169 -20.86 4.74 -8.90
C ALA A 169 -20.88 5.66 -10.12
N ARG A 170 -20.20 6.81 -10.06
CA ARG A 170 -20.13 7.80 -11.17
C ARG A 170 -19.58 7.20 -12.46
N LYS A 171 -18.64 6.26 -12.35
CA LYS A 171 -18.04 5.54 -13.49
C LYS A 171 -18.87 4.34 -13.96
N GLY A 172 -20.03 4.08 -13.34
CA GLY A 172 -20.88 2.93 -13.66
C GLY A 172 -20.29 1.59 -13.24
N LEU A 173 -19.28 1.61 -12.36
CA LEU A 173 -18.61 0.40 -11.87
C LEU A 173 -19.40 -0.24 -10.73
N TRP A 174 -20.20 0.54 -9.99
CA TRP A 174 -21.12 0.05 -8.97
C TRP A 174 -22.50 0.61 -9.24
N LYS A 175 -23.50 -0.26 -9.42
CA LYS A 175 -24.89 0.15 -9.61
C LYS A 175 -25.59 0.21 -8.25
N THR A 176 -26.07 1.39 -7.89
CA THR A 176 -26.82 1.62 -6.66
C THR A 176 -27.94 2.63 -6.88
N ASP A 177 -28.87 2.73 -5.94
CA ASP A 177 -30.02 3.61 -6.04
C ASP A 177 -29.70 5.07 -5.70
N ALA A 178 -30.60 5.97 -6.11
CA ALA A 178 -30.43 7.42 -5.90
C ALA A 178 -30.46 7.83 -4.41
N ALA A 179 -31.12 7.06 -3.54
CA ALA A 179 -31.14 7.36 -2.11
C ALA A 179 -29.77 7.07 -1.48
N THR A 180 -29.13 5.96 -1.87
CA THR A 180 -27.77 5.60 -1.48
C THR A 180 -26.76 6.65 -1.93
N LEU A 181 -26.84 7.13 -3.17
CA LEU A 181 -25.98 8.21 -3.67
C LEU A 181 -26.13 9.51 -2.88
N LYS A 182 -27.37 9.93 -2.62
CA LYS A 182 -27.66 11.13 -1.81
C LYS A 182 -27.11 11.01 -0.39
N GLN A 183 -27.26 9.84 0.24
CA GLN A 183 -26.77 9.58 1.59
C GLN A 183 -25.23 9.68 1.65
N ILE A 184 -24.53 9.02 0.72
CA ILE A 184 -23.05 9.06 0.70
C ILE A 184 -22.55 10.48 0.40
N ALA A 185 -23.17 11.19 -0.55
CA ALA A 185 -22.85 12.58 -0.85
C ALA A 185 -23.03 13.49 0.37
N GLN A 186 -24.14 13.32 1.10
CA GLN A 186 -24.43 14.06 2.33
C GLN A 186 -23.34 13.83 3.38
N VAL A 187 -23.00 12.56 3.68
CA VAL A 187 -21.96 12.22 4.65
C VAL A 187 -20.61 12.82 4.23
N HIS A 188 -20.25 12.68 2.95
CA HIS A 188 -19.00 13.24 2.42
C HIS A 188 -18.93 14.77 2.61
N ALA A 189 -19.98 15.48 2.22
CA ALA A 189 -20.02 16.94 2.32
C ALA A 189 -20.04 17.44 3.76
N GLU A 190 -20.71 16.72 4.67
CA GLU A 190 -20.69 17.03 6.11
C GLU A 190 -19.29 16.88 6.71
N LEU A 191 -18.55 15.84 6.32
CA LEU A 191 -17.17 15.63 6.76
C LEU A 191 -16.25 16.74 6.26
N VAL A 192 -16.38 17.13 4.98
CA VAL A 192 -15.61 18.24 4.40
C VAL A 192 -15.96 19.56 5.09
N ARG A 193 -17.24 19.82 5.36
CA ARG A 193 -17.68 21.01 6.10
C ARG A 193 -17.10 21.06 7.52
N LYS A 194 -17.09 19.92 8.22
CA LYS A 194 -16.69 19.85 9.64
C LYS A 194 -15.18 19.84 9.84
N PHE A 195 -14.43 19.15 8.98
CA PHE A 195 -13.01 18.89 9.17
C PHE A 195 -12.11 19.55 8.10
N GLY A 196 -12.70 20.24 7.12
CA GLY A 196 -12.00 20.64 5.90
C GLY A 196 -11.76 19.44 4.98
N PRO A 197 -11.34 19.67 3.72
CA PRO A 197 -11.10 18.59 2.79
C PRO A 197 -9.72 17.95 3.02
N GLY A 198 -9.68 16.61 3.17
CA GLY A 198 -8.43 15.83 3.32
C GLY A 198 -7.58 15.75 2.05
N CYS A 199 -8.11 16.21 0.91
CA CYS A 199 -7.42 16.43 -0.36
C CYS A 199 -6.54 15.30 -0.91
N SER A 200 -7.07 14.09 -0.93
CA SER A 200 -6.58 13.01 -1.81
C SER A 200 -6.94 13.25 -3.29
N GLY A 201 -6.53 12.30 -4.15
CA GLY A 201 -6.97 12.23 -5.54
C GLY A 201 -8.49 12.16 -5.72
N PHE A 202 -9.20 11.46 -4.82
CA PHE A 202 -10.66 11.33 -4.86
C PHE A 202 -11.39 12.50 -4.18
N VAL A 203 -10.80 13.11 -3.16
CA VAL A 203 -11.47 14.19 -2.41
C VAL A 203 -11.37 15.54 -3.13
N CYS A 204 -10.16 15.97 -3.49
CA CYS A 204 -9.96 17.29 -4.09
C CYS A 204 -9.64 17.22 -5.58
N ASN A 205 -8.79 16.29 -6.01
CA ASN A 205 -8.21 16.31 -7.36
C ASN A 205 -9.02 15.57 -8.44
N ASN A 206 -10.36 15.62 -8.37
CA ASN A 206 -11.23 15.03 -9.39
C ASN A 206 -12.46 15.92 -9.64
N ALA A 207 -12.40 16.79 -10.65
CA ALA A 207 -13.45 17.77 -10.92
C ALA A 207 -14.81 17.12 -11.23
N LYS A 208 -14.82 16.04 -12.03
CA LYS A 208 -16.05 15.33 -12.39
C LYS A 208 -16.70 14.66 -11.19
N LEU A 209 -15.89 14.11 -10.27
CA LEU A 209 -16.38 13.53 -9.03
C LEU A 209 -16.98 14.58 -8.10
N ARG A 210 -16.31 15.72 -7.92
CA ARG A 210 -16.85 16.83 -7.11
C ARG A 210 -18.19 17.32 -7.63
N GLU A 211 -18.30 17.46 -8.95
CA GLU A 211 -19.57 17.83 -9.59
C GLU A 211 -20.65 16.78 -9.33
N PHE A 212 -20.33 15.50 -9.50
CA PHE A 212 -21.27 14.41 -9.23
C PHE A 212 -21.72 14.35 -7.77
N ILE A 213 -20.81 14.56 -6.82
CA ILE A 213 -21.14 14.67 -5.38
C ILE A 213 -22.09 15.86 -5.18
N ALA A 214 -21.77 17.03 -5.72
CA ALA A 214 -22.58 18.24 -5.58
C ALA A 214 -23.97 18.13 -6.26
N GLN A 215 -24.11 17.33 -7.33
CA GLN A 215 -25.39 17.03 -7.97
C GLN A 215 -26.27 16.12 -7.10
N ASN A 216 -25.67 15.27 -6.26
CA ASN A 216 -26.37 14.37 -5.36
C ASN A 216 -26.66 14.99 -3.96
N LEU A 217 -26.27 16.24 -3.72
CA LEU A 217 -26.64 16.97 -2.50
C LEU A 217 -28.00 17.65 -2.66
N ALA A 218 -28.92 17.39 -1.71
CA ALA A 218 -30.22 18.05 -1.67
C ALA A 218 -30.17 19.43 -0.98
N ASP A 219 -29.34 19.57 0.05
CA ASP A 219 -29.16 20.79 0.84
C ASP A 219 -28.28 21.81 0.08
N GLN A 220 -28.89 22.92 -0.34
CA GLN A 220 -28.21 23.99 -1.09
C GLN A 220 -27.12 24.70 -0.28
N PRO A 221 -27.36 25.16 0.97
CA PRO A 221 -26.30 25.64 1.86
C PRO A 221 -25.11 24.69 1.97
N LEU A 222 -25.34 23.39 2.20
CA LEU A 222 -24.27 22.40 2.33
C LEU A 222 -23.49 22.24 1.01
N LYS A 223 -24.18 22.22 -0.13
CA LYS A 223 -23.56 22.15 -1.46
C LYS A 223 -22.64 23.34 -1.74
N GLN A 224 -23.09 24.55 -1.40
CA GLN A 224 -22.29 25.77 -1.56
C GLN A 224 -21.06 25.72 -0.66
N GLU A 225 -21.23 25.32 0.60
CA GLU A 225 -20.12 25.22 1.55
C GLU A 225 -19.09 24.16 1.15
N TYR A 226 -19.54 22.97 0.73
CA TYR A 226 -18.69 21.92 0.18
C TYR A 226 -17.82 22.44 -0.98
N SER A 227 -18.44 23.12 -1.94
CA SER A 227 -17.74 23.66 -3.11
C SER A 227 -16.72 24.72 -2.70
N ARG A 228 -17.10 25.67 -1.84
CA ARG A 228 -16.19 26.71 -1.31
C ARG A 228 -14.98 26.12 -0.60
N GLN A 229 -15.17 25.12 0.26
CA GLN A 229 -14.10 24.50 1.03
C GLN A 229 -13.06 23.86 0.10
N ILE A 230 -13.50 23.14 -0.94
CA ILE A 230 -12.56 22.53 -1.88
C ILE A 230 -11.87 23.59 -2.75
N ASP A 231 -12.62 24.58 -3.25
CA ASP A 231 -12.06 25.62 -4.12
C ASP A 231 -11.04 26.48 -3.37
N ARG A 232 -11.21 26.70 -2.07
CA ARG A 232 -10.22 27.37 -1.20
C ARG A 232 -8.88 26.64 -1.14
N VAL A 233 -8.88 25.30 -1.18
CA VAL A 233 -7.65 24.50 -1.15
C VAL A 233 -7.05 24.34 -2.55
N ARG A 234 -7.90 24.25 -3.59
CA ARG A 234 -7.44 24.09 -4.99
C ARG A 234 -6.97 25.38 -5.64
N THR A 235 -7.55 26.51 -5.27
CA THR A 235 -7.14 27.81 -5.81
C THR A 235 -6.01 28.32 -4.92
N PRO A 236 -4.78 28.49 -5.45
CA PRO A 236 -3.77 29.20 -4.70
C PRO A 236 -4.33 30.57 -4.38
N SER A 237 -4.54 30.85 -3.09
CA SER A 237 -5.04 32.16 -2.70
C SER A 237 -4.11 33.22 -3.26
N SER A 238 -4.66 34.24 -3.90
CA SER A 238 -3.94 35.43 -4.37
C SER A 238 -3.22 36.17 -3.23
N SER A 239 -3.42 35.77 -1.97
CA SER A 239 -2.59 36.16 -0.82
C SER A 239 -1.18 35.58 -0.83
N SER A 240 -0.89 34.56 -1.65
CA SER A 240 0.48 34.10 -1.93
C SER A 240 1.21 34.98 -2.95
N ALA A 241 0.51 35.85 -3.68
CA ALA A 241 1.13 36.84 -4.56
C ALA A 241 1.63 38.09 -3.80
N GLN A 242 1.25 38.26 -2.54
CA GLN A 242 1.73 39.34 -1.64
C GLN A 242 2.73 38.86 -0.58
N ALA A 243 3.13 37.58 -0.59
CA ALA A 243 4.22 37.06 0.23
C ALA A 243 5.53 36.95 -0.58
N LYS A 244 5.81 37.89 -1.48
CA LYS A 244 7.18 38.13 -1.98
C LYS A 244 7.86 39.11 -1.03
N ASP A 245 8.35 38.60 0.10
CA ASP A 245 9.51 39.15 0.87
C ASP A 245 9.71 38.51 2.26
N LYS A 246 9.30 37.25 2.44
CA LYS A 246 9.99 36.38 3.39
C LYS A 246 10.44 35.14 2.65
N LYS A 247 11.72 35.15 2.25
CA LYS A 247 12.47 33.90 2.08
C LYS A 247 12.44 33.20 3.43
N GLU A 248 11.43 32.37 3.68
CA GLU A 248 11.63 31.26 4.60
C GLU A 248 12.71 30.40 3.97
N ASN A 249 13.88 30.43 4.59
CA ASN A 249 14.93 29.48 4.31
C ASN A 249 14.39 28.12 4.79
N VAL A 250 13.65 27.44 3.92
CA VAL A 250 13.39 26.02 4.10
C VAL A 250 14.71 25.33 3.82
N GLU A 251 15.57 25.27 4.84
CA GLU A 251 16.63 24.28 4.89
C GLU A 251 15.93 22.93 4.86
N GLY A 252 15.86 22.34 3.66
CA GLY A 252 15.49 20.94 3.53
C GLY A 252 16.35 20.16 4.52
N MET A 253 15.74 19.29 5.31
CA MET A 253 16.48 18.38 6.17
C MET A 253 17.36 17.52 5.25
N THR A 254 18.60 17.91 5.05
CA THR A 254 19.59 17.04 4.42
C THR A 254 19.79 15.87 5.37
N LEU A 255 19.47 14.66 4.92
CA LEU A 255 19.83 13.45 5.64
C LEU A 255 21.34 13.50 5.88
N LYS A 256 21.75 13.71 7.13
CA LYS A 256 23.14 13.52 7.51
C LYS A 256 23.42 12.04 7.24
N LYS A 257 24.39 11.77 6.37
CA LYS A 257 24.93 10.43 6.17
C LYS A 257 25.26 9.89 7.56
N GLN A 258 24.46 8.92 8.02
CA GLN A 258 24.79 8.19 9.22
C GLN A 258 25.94 7.27 8.82
N GLU A 259 27.15 7.66 9.15
CA GLU A 259 28.27 6.73 9.10
C GLU A 259 27.92 5.59 10.05
N ILE A 260 27.81 4.40 9.48
CA ILE A 260 27.67 3.18 10.25
C ILE A 260 28.88 3.17 11.18
N ILE A 261 28.65 3.40 12.48
CA ILE A 261 29.66 3.16 13.50
C ILE A 261 29.89 1.66 13.45
N ARG A 262 30.88 1.23 12.67
CA ARG A 262 31.49 -0.07 12.88
C ARG A 262 32.09 0.02 14.27
N PRO A 263 31.75 -0.87 15.21
CA PRO A 263 32.47 -0.91 16.46
C PRO A 263 33.95 -1.02 16.11
N ASP A 264 34.77 -0.11 16.63
CA ASP A 264 36.21 -0.18 16.47
C ASP A 264 36.63 -1.60 16.87
N GLU A 265 37.37 -2.28 16.00
CA GLU A 265 38.17 -3.42 16.45
C GLU A 265 39.06 -2.88 17.57
N GLU A 266 38.72 -3.21 18.82
CA GLU A 266 39.60 -3.00 19.97
C GLU A 266 40.86 -3.83 19.74
N LYS A 267 41.82 -3.24 19.01
CA LYS A 267 43.18 -3.71 18.96
C LYS A 267 43.78 -3.40 20.33
N THR A 268 43.55 -4.30 21.27
CA THR A 268 44.29 -4.32 22.53
C THR A 268 45.79 -4.34 22.18
N PRO A 269 46.56 -3.29 22.51
CA PRO A 269 47.96 -3.28 22.16
C PRO A 269 48.67 -4.33 23.01
N VAL A 270 49.10 -5.43 22.37
CA VAL A 270 49.94 -6.45 23.01
C VAL A 270 51.21 -5.75 23.50
N SER A 271 51.47 -5.76 24.81
CA SER A 271 52.60 -5.04 25.38
C SER A 271 53.92 -5.51 24.75
N LYS A 272 54.90 -4.61 24.62
CA LYS A 272 56.23 -4.94 24.09
C LYS A 272 56.90 -6.09 24.87
N ARG A 273 56.59 -6.24 26.17
CA ARG A 273 57.04 -7.39 26.97
C ARG A 273 56.42 -8.70 26.50
N THR A 274 55.12 -8.71 26.24
CA THR A 274 54.39 -9.90 25.77
C THR A 274 54.88 -10.32 24.37
N MET A 275 55.14 -9.35 23.50
CA MET A 275 55.71 -9.61 22.17
C MET A 275 57.14 -10.18 22.27
N PHE A 276 57.96 -9.66 23.19
CA PHE A 276 59.32 -10.17 23.43
C PHE A 276 59.33 -11.64 23.91
N PHE A 277 58.42 -12.00 24.81
CA PHE A 277 58.30 -13.40 25.27
C PHE A 277 57.78 -14.34 24.18
N LEU A 278 56.85 -13.90 23.32
CA LEU A 278 56.38 -14.69 22.18
C LEU A 278 57.50 -14.96 21.16
N VAL A 279 58.34 -13.96 20.87
CA VAL A 279 59.49 -14.12 19.98
C VAL A 279 60.53 -15.06 20.60
N LEU A 280 60.83 -14.94 21.89
CA LEU A 280 61.73 -15.86 22.59
C LEU A 280 61.21 -17.30 22.59
N ALA A 281 59.90 -17.50 22.79
CA ALA A 281 59.30 -18.82 22.74
C ALA A 281 59.42 -19.45 21.34
N LEU A 282 59.19 -18.69 20.28
CA LEU A 282 59.37 -19.16 18.90
C LEU A 282 60.83 -19.50 18.58
N VAL A 283 61.79 -18.70 19.05
CA VAL A 283 63.22 -18.97 18.89
C VAL A 283 63.63 -20.23 19.66
N ALA A 284 63.12 -20.42 20.88
CA ALA A 284 63.36 -21.63 21.66
C ALA A 284 62.79 -22.88 20.97
N ILE A 285 61.58 -22.80 20.42
CA ILE A 285 60.96 -23.90 19.65
C ILE A 285 61.80 -24.22 18.41
N ALA A 286 62.27 -23.20 17.68
CA ALA A 286 63.13 -23.40 16.51
C ALA A 286 64.49 -24.04 16.88
N LEU A 287 65.09 -23.63 18.00
CA LEU A 287 66.34 -24.23 18.50
C LEU A 287 66.15 -25.68 18.96
N ILE A 288 65.02 -26.00 19.60
CA ILE A 288 64.65 -27.36 19.97
C ILE A 288 64.44 -28.21 18.71
N ALA A 289 63.68 -27.70 17.73
CA ALA A 289 63.45 -28.39 16.46
C ALA A 289 64.76 -28.63 15.69
N PHE A 290 65.67 -27.66 15.67
CA PHE A 290 66.99 -27.80 15.04
C PHE A 290 67.87 -28.84 15.76
N ARG A 291 67.81 -28.89 17.10
CA ARG A 291 68.57 -29.85 17.90
C ARG A 291 68.04 -31.28 17.77
N PHE A 292 66.72 -31.46 17.64
CA PHE A 292 66.10 -32.75 17.33
C PHE A 292 66.31 -33.18 15.87
N GLY A 293 66.36 -32.23 14.93
CA GLY A 293 66.72 -32.48 13.54
C GLY A 293 68.15 -33.00 13.41
N ARG A 294 69.13 -32.33 14.03
CA ARG A 294 70.54 -32.77 14.03
C ARG A 294 70.77 -34.13 14.69
N LYS A 295 70.00 -34.50 15.70
CA LYS A 295 70.09 -35.83 16.33
C LYS A 295 69.58 -36.95 15.42
N ARG A 296 68.58 -36.68 14.56
CA ARG A 296 68.10 -37.66 13.56
C ARG A 296 69.13 -37.90 12.45
N ASP A 297 69.87 -36.87 12.05
CA ASP A 297 70.90 -37.00 11.00
C ASP A 297 72.18 -37.71 11.50
N GLU A 298 72.41 -37.79 12.82
CA GLU A 298 73.54 -38.53 13.42
C GLU A 298 73.21 -40.02 13.69
N GLU A 299 71.94 -40.44 13.65
CA GLU A 299 71.51 -41.85 13.77
C GLU A 299 71.35 -42.58 12.41
N GLU A 300 71.51 -41.87 11.29
CA GLU A 300 71.35 -42.41 9.92
C GLU A 300 72.67 -42.45 9.10
N LYS A 301 73.82 -42.51 9.78
CA LYS A 301 75.16 -42.79 9.22
C LYS A 301 75.85 -43.91 9.97
#